data_AF-A0A9Q3KCR8-F1
#
_entry.id   AF-A0A9Q3KCR8-F1
#
_cell.length_a   1.000
_cell.length_b   1.000
_cell.length_c   1.000
_cell.angle_alpha   90.00
_cell.angle_beta   90.00
_cell.angle_gamma   90.00
#
_symmetry.space_group_name_H-M   'P 1'
#
loop_
_entity.id
_entity.type
_entity.pdbx_description
1 polymer ?
#
loop_
_entity_poly.entity_id
_entity_poly.type
_entity_poly.pdbx_seq_one_letter_code
_entity_poly.pdbx_strand_id
1 'polypeptide(L)'
;MDALKSFHQNVLKPKSNKLLRIITHCGIYEYLRMPFDIKNAPSHYQRMMNTIFQTELSEGWLIIYIYNIITCSDSWSLHLERLERVLHKVAGVNMKISLKKCNFGFQELKALGHVVSGLSLGIDKDKVEAVLLKPILKNKKEMMSFLGFASYYRQHLKDFAILAKSLYRICDQQTVFERTQERIKACTEATLLLMPDWNIPFKFYIDACGDGLAAALHQVQIIDDKPTEGLVC
;
A
#
# COMPACT_ATOMS: atom_id res chain seq x y z
N MET A 1 2.16 -12.95 -4.29
CA MET A 1 2.23 -13.31 -5.72
C MET A 1 2.04 -12.08 -6.59
N ASP A 2 2.63 -12.05 -7.79
CA ASP A 2 2.62 -10.92 -8.73
C ASP A 2 2.14 -11.37 -10.12
N ALA A 3 1.10 -10.73 -10.66
CA ALA A 3 0.57 -11.04 -11.97
C ALA A 3 1.50 -10.55 -13.11
N LEU A 4 1.95 -11.49 -13.95
CA LEU A 4 2.94 -11.24 -15.00
C LEU A 4 2.40 -10.30 -16.08
N LYS A 5 2.98 -9.10 -16.24
CA LYS A 5 2.51 -8.12 -17.24
C LYS A 5 0.99 -7.93 -17.18
N SER A 6 0.47 -7.80 -15.95
CA SER A 6 -0.95 -7.79 -15.57
C SER A 6 -1.89 -7.15 -16.60
N PHE A 7 -1.65 -5.90 -17.01
CA PHE A 7 -2.53 -5.21 -17.96
C PHE A 7 -2.53 -5.84 -19.36
N HIS A 8 -1.40 -6.29 -19.88
CA HIS A 8 -1.31 -6.94 -21.19
C HIS A 8 -2.02 -8.30 -21.26
N GLN A 9 -2.47 -8.85 -20.13
CA GLN A 9 -3.31 -10.04 -20.12
C GLN A 9 -4.77 -9.72 -20.49
N ASN A 10 -5.21 -8.48 -20.35
CA ASN A 10 -6.61 -8.08 -20.55
C ASN A 10 -6.92 -7.79 -22.02
N VAL A 11 -7.91 -8.48 -22.58
CA VAL A 11 -8.41 -8.23 -23.96
C VAL A 11 -9.12 -6.90 -24.01
N LEU A 12 -8.78 -6.08 -25.02
CA LEU A 12 -9.54 -4.87 -25.32
C LEU A 12 -10.79 -5.20 -26.14
N LYS A 13 -11.89 -4.51 -25.86
CA LYS A 13 -13.06 -4.56 -26.74
C LYS A 13 -12.66 -4.00 -28.12
N PRO A 14 -13.05 -4.62 -29.25
CA PRO A 14 -12.63 -4.17 -30.59
C PRO A 14 -12.91 -2.69 -30.88
N LYS A 15 -13.99 -2.14 -30.32
CA LYS A 15 -14.34 -0.71 -30.45
C LYS A 15 -13.31 0.23 -29.80
N SER A 16 -12.57 -0.24 -28.80
CA SER A 16 -11.57 0.53 -28.07
C SER A 16 -10.18 0.49 -28.71
N ASN A 17 -9.88 -0.48 -29.58
CA ASN A 17 -8.56 -0.64 -30.20
C ASN A 17 -8.12 0.63 -30.96
N LYS A 18 -9.07 1.26 -31.67
CA LYS A 18 -8.83 2.50 -32.44
C LYS A 18 -8.41 3.69 -31.58
N LEU A 19 -8.83 3.72 -30.31
CA LEU A 19 -8.47 4.79 -29.36
C LEU A 19 -7.05 4.62 -28.82
N LEU A 20 -6.48 3.42 -28.99
CA LEU A 20 -5.16 3.04 -28.48
C LEU A 20 -4.21 2.76 -29.64
N ARG A 21 -4.34 3.54 -30.72
CA ARG A 21 -3.42 3.47 -31.86
C ARG A 21 -2.10 4.12 -31.51
N ILE A 22 -1.02 3.50 -31.95
CA ILE A 22 0.31 4.09 -31.94
C ILE A 22 0.81 4.31 -33.36
N ILE A 23 1.52 5.40 -33.58
CA ILE A 23 2.14 5.73 -34.85
C ILE A 23 3.63 5.43 -34.72
N THR A 24 4.14 4.63 -35.65
CA THR A 24 5.56 4.30 -35.77
C THR A 24 6.06 4.67 -37.16
N HIS A 25 7.37 4.65 -37.37
CA HIS A 25 7.97 4.85 -38.70
C HIS A 25 7.52 3.79 -39.73
N CYS A 26 7.04 2.62 -39.27
CA CYS A 26 6.53 1.54 -40.10
C CYS A 26 4.99 1.55 -40.25
N GLY A 27 4.30 2.60 -39.80
CA GLY A 27 2.85 2.73 -39.92
C GLY A 27 2.10 2.75 -38.59
N ILE A 28 0.78 2.56 -38.67
CA ILE A 28 -0.17 2.68 -37.55
C ILE A 28 -0.52 1.29 -37.03
N TYR A 29 -0.32 1.08 -35.73
CA TYR A 29 -0.62 -0.18 -35.05
C TYR A 29 -1.69 0.02 -33.98
N GLU A 30 -2.49 -1.01 -33.72
CA GLU A 30 -3.52 -1.00 -32.67
C GLU A 30 -3.18 -1.99 -31.55
N TYR A 31 -3.40 -1.59 -30.30
CA TYR A 31 -3.34 -2.52 -29.18
C TYR A 31 -4.56 -3.45 -29.18
N LEU A 32 -4.32 -4.76 -29.06
CA LEU A 32 -5.34 -5.78 -28.83
C LEU A 32 -5.53 -6.11 -27.34
N ARG A 33 -4.55 -5.74 -26.53
CA ARG A 33 -4.51 -5.94 -25.07
C ARG A 33 -4.26 -4.60 -24.40
N MET A 34 -4.72 -4.44 -23.18
CA MET A 34 -4.64 -3.17 -22.45
C MET A 34 -3.18 -2.75 -22.23
N PRO A 35 -2.69 -1.68 -22.89
CA PRO A 35 -1.32 -1.21 -22.68
C PRO A 35 -1.14 -0.59 -21.29
N PHE A 36 0.13 -0.42 -20.90
CA PHE A 36 0.50 0.40 -19.76
C PHE A 36 0.15 1.88 -20.00
N ASP A 37 0.16 2.66 -18.92
CA ASP A 37 -0.03 4.12 -18.91
C ASP A 37 -1.42 4.65 -19.31
N ILE A 38 -2.41 3.77 -19.49
CA ILE A 38 -3.81 4.21 -19.53
C ILE A 38 -4.26 4.57 -18.11
N LYS A 39 -4.71 5.82 -17.94
CA LYS A 39 -5.19 6.37 -16.65
C LYS A 39 -6.14 5.43 -15.88
N ASN A 40 -7.07 4.78 -16.60
CA ASN A 40 -8.11 3.93 -15.99
C ASN A 40 -7.73 2.44 -15.93
N ALA A 41 -6.57 2.03 -16.43
CA ALA A 41 -6.15 0.61 -16.41
C ALA A 41 -6.06 0.04 -14.98
N PRO A 42 -5.43 0.71 -14.00
CA PRO A 42 -5.35 0.20 -12.63
C PRO A 42 -6.73 -0.03 -12.00
N SER A 43 -7.64 0.94 -12.11
CA SER A 43 -8.99 0.83 -11.54
C SER A 43 -9.80 -0.26 -12.21
N HIS A 44 -9.66 -0.43 -13.53
CA HIS A 44 -10.32 -1.53 -14.24
C HIS A 44 -9.76 -2.90 -13.80
N TYR A 45 -8.44 -3.01 -13.70
CA TYR A 45 -7.77 -4.24 -13.26
C TYR A 45 -8.19 -4.61 -11.84
N GLN A 46 -8.21 -3.65 -10.91
CA GLN A 46 -8.68 -3.89 -9.54
C GLN A 46 -10.12 -4.42 -9.51
N ARG A 47 -11.04 -3.82 -10.29
CA ARG A 47 -12.43 -4.30 -10.36
C ARG A 47 -12.51 -5.74 -10.87
N MET A 48 -11.76 -6.06 -11.92
CA MET A 48 -11.68 -7.41 -12.46
C MET A 48 -11.20 -8.41 -11.39
N MET A 49 -10.11 -8.08 -10.70
CA MET A 49 -9.58 -8.94 -9.64
C MET A 49 -10.57 -9.10 -8.48
N ASN A 50 -11.25 -8.02 -8.08
CA ASN A 50 -12.29 -8.07 -7.05
C ASN A 50 -13.44 -9.00 -7.43
N THR A 51 -13.84 -9.03 -8.71
CA THR A 51 -14.85 -9.96 -9.20
C THR A 51 -14.36 -11.41 -9.20
N ILE A 52 -13.13 -11.67 -9.66
CA ILE A 52 -12.58 -13.03 -9.72
C ILE A 52 -12.43 -13.64 -8.31
N PHE A 53 -11.96 -12.83 -7.36
CA PHE A 53 -11.64 -13.25 -5.99
C PHE A 53 -12.65 -12.79 -4.94
N GLN A 54 -13.89 -12.50 -5.36
CA GLN A 54 -14.91 -11.92 -4.47
C GLN A 54 -15.08 -12.72 -3.17
N THR A 55 -15.12 -14.05 -3.29
CA THR A 55 -15.27 -14.97 -2.15
C THR A 55 -14.10 -14.88 -1.18
N GLU A 56 -12.86 -14.98 -1.67
CA GLU A 56 -11.66 -14.98 -0.83
C GLU A 56 -11.42 -13.60 -0.19
N LEU A 57 -11.76 -12.53 -0.90
CA LEU A 57 -11.76 -11.17 -0.34
C LEU A 57 -12.78 -11.02 0.78
N SER A 58 -13.98 -11.60 0.62
CA SER A 58 -15.02 -11.56 1.67
C SER A 58 -14.67 -12.40 2.90
N GLU A 59 -13.90 -13.48 2.72
CA GLU A 59 -13.37 -14.30 3.81
C GLU A 59 -12.20 -13.60 4.55
N GLY A 60 -11.69 -12.47 4.05
CA GLY A 60 -10.77 -11.59 4.76
C GLY A 60 -9.30 -12.03 4.80
N TRP A 61 -8.95 -13.20 4.26
CA TRP A 61 -7.56 -13.70 4.25
C TRP A 61 -6.78 -13.43 2.97
N LEU A 62 -7.46 -12.94 1.92
CA LEU A 62 -6.83 -12.54 0.67
C LEU A 62 -6.87 -11.01 0.56
N ILE A 63 -5.73 -10.41 0.23
CA ILE A 63 -5.62 -8.99 -0.07
C ILE A 63 -5.13 -8.86 -1.51
N ILE A 64 -5.83 -8.03 -2.30
CA ILE A 64 -5.46 -7.75 -3.68
C ILE A 64 -5.27 -6.26 -3.87
N TYR A 65 -4.09 -5.88 -4.36
CA TYR A 65 -3.80 -4.52 -4.77
C TYR A 65 -3.19 -4.50 -6.17
N ILE A 66 -4.01 -4.08 -7.14
CA ILE A 66 -3.73 -4.13 -8.57
C ILE A 66 -3.24 -5.54 -8.94
N TYR A 67 -1.94 -5.71 -9.21
CA TYR A 67 -1.34 -6.97 -9.65
C TYR A 67 -0.76 -7.82 -8.50
N ASN A 68 -0.75 -7.29 -7.27
CA ASN A 68 -0.28 -8.02 -6.09
C ASN A 68 -1.44 -8.82 -5.49
N ILE A 69 -1.17 -10.10 -5.25
CA ILE A 69 -2.07 -11.03 -4.57
C ILE A 69 -1.35 -11.50 -3.30
N ILE A 70 -1.87 -11.14 -2.14
CA ILE A 70 -1.27 -11.41 -0.83
C ILE A 70 -2.21 -12.36 -0.08
N THR A 71 -1.68 -13.52 0.30
CA THR A 71 -2.42 -14.57 0.99
C THR A 71 -1.91 -14.65 2.43
N CYS A 72 -2.81 -14.42 3.39
CA CYS A 72 -2.51 -14.47 4.81
C CYS A 72 -3.06 -15.75 5.42
N SER A 73 -2.37 -16.34 6.41
CA SER A 73 -2.79 -17.60 7.06
C SER A 73 -2.14 -17.77 8.42
N ASP A 74 -2.85 -18.41 9.34
CA ASP A 74 -2.40 -18.58 10.74
C ASP A 74 -1.58 -19.87 10.95
N SER A 75 -1.65 -20.79 9.99
CA SER A 75 -0.88 -22.04 10.01
C SER A 75 -0.43 -22.42 8.59
N TRP A 76 0.62 -23.23 8.52
CA TRP A 76 1.17 -23.69 7.25
C TRP A 76 0.19 -24.56 6.45
N SER A 77 -0.55 -25.46 7.11
CA SER A 77 -1.55 -26.31 6.47
C SER A 77 -2.66 -25.49 5.82
N LEU A 78 -3.22 -24.52 6.56
CA LEU A 78 -4.22 -23.59 6.04
C LEU A 78 -3.66 -22.70 4.92
N HIS A 79 -2.37 -22.34 5.00
CA HIS A 79 -1.71 -21.58 3.95
C HIS A 79 -1.63 -22.34 2.63
N LEU A 80 -1.32 -23.63 2.68
CA LEU A 80 -1.29 -24.48 1.48
C LEU A 80 -2.68 -24.60 0.85
N GLU A 81 -3.73 -24.81 1.64
CA GLU A 81 -5.11 -24.86 1.16
C GLU A 81 -5.52 -23.54 0.49
N ARG A 82 -5.26 -22.41 1.15
CA ARG A 82 -5.56 -21.07 0.61
C ARG A 82 -4.77 -20.80 -0.67
N LEU A 83 -3.51 -21.19 -0.71
CA LEU A 83 -2.66 -21.04 -1.89
C LEU A 83 -3.18 -21.87 -3.07
N GLU A 84 -3.57 -23.11 -2.83
CA GLU A 84 -4.18 -23.99 -3.82
C GLU A 84 -5.46 -23.38 -4.40
N ARG A 85 -6.37 -22.87 -3.54
CA ARG A 85 -7.59 -22.15 -3.96
C ARG A 85 -7.27 -20.98 -4.89
N VAL A 86 -6.30 -20.15 -4.52
CA VAL A 86 -5.90 -18.99 -5.33
C VAL A 86 -5.32 -19.44 -6.67
N LEU A 87 -4.42 -20.42 -6.69
CA LEU A 87 -3.79 -20.93 -7.91
C LEU A 87 -4.81 -21.58 -8.85
N HIS A 88 -5.79 -22.31 -8.32
CA HIS A 88 -6.89 -22.85 -9.12
C HIS A 88 -7.71 -21.74 -9.80
N LYS A 89 -8.06 -20.67 -9.07
CA LYS A 89 -8.75 -19.52 -9.66
C LYS A 89 -7.93 -18.85 -10.75
N VAL A 90 -6.64 -18.61 -10.48
CA VAL A 90 -5.70 -18.04 -11.46
C VAL A 90 -5.66 -18.88 -12.73
N ALA A 91 -5.52 -20.20 -12.60
CA ALA A 91 -5.50 -21.12 -13.72
C ALA A 91 -6.84 -21.11 -14.49
N GLY A 92 -7.97 -21.11 -13.76
CA GLY A 92 -9.32 -21.09 -14.34
C GLY A 92 -9.62 -19.85 -15.18
N VAL A 93 -9.06 -18.69 -14.82
CA VAL A 93 -9.18 -17.44 -15.61
C VAL A 93 -8.04 -17.23 -16.61
N ASN A 94 -7.15 -18.22 -16.76
CA ASN A 94 -5.94 -18.16 -17.60
C ASN A 94 -5.04 -16.95 -17.29
N MET A 95 -5.01 -16.49 -16.03
CA MET A 95 -4.11 -15.45 -15.59
C MET A 95 -2.70 -16.04 -15.39
N LYS A 96 -1.68 -15.29 -15.79
CA LYS A 96 -0.28 -15.67 -15.64
C LYS A 96 0.35 -14.93 -14.47
N ILE A 97 1.11 -15.66 -13.66
CA ILE A 97 1.85 -15.16 -12.51
C ILE A 97 3.35 -15.16 -12.84
N SER A 98 4.08 -14.16 -12.38
CA SER A 98 5.53 -14.09 -12.51
C SER A 98 6.20 -14.86 -11.38
N LEU A 99 6.61 -16.12 -11.62
CA LEU A 99 7.27 -16.95 -10.60
C LEU A 99 8.51 -16.26 -9.99
N LYS A 100 9.32 -15.58 -10.83
CA LYS A 100 10.51 -14.82 -10.38
C LYS A 100 10.22 -13.69 -9.39
N LYS A 101 8.98 -13.19 -9.36
CA LYS A 101 8.53 -12.10 -8.47
C LYS A 101 7.64 -12.61 -7.33
N CYS A 102 7.41 -13.91 -7.27
CA CYS A 102 6.60 -14.50 -6.22
C CYS A 102 7.45 -14.93 -5.05
N ASN A 103 6.96 -14.62 -3.87
CA ASN A 103 7.48 -15.05 -2.59
C ASN A 103 6.39 -15.90 -1.92
N PHE A 104 6.74 -17.07 -1.38
CA PHE A 104 5.81 -18.03 -0.77
C PHE A 104 6.30 -18.45 0.62
N GLY A 105 5.37 -18.62 1.56
CA GLY A 105 5.66 -19.18 2.89
C GLY A 105 6.59 -18.36 3.78
N PHE A 106 6.51 -17.04 3.69
CA PHE A 106 7.27 -16.15 4.55
C PHE A 106 6.46 -15.79 5.81
N GLN A 107 7.12 -15.77 6.96
CA GLN A 107 6.55 -15.23 8.21
C GLN A 107 6.45 -13.69 8.18
N GLU A 108 7.39 -13.06 7.47
CA GLU A 108 7.43 -11.62 7.24
C GLU A 108 7.46 -11.30 5.74
N LEU A 109 6.58 -10.40 5.30
CA LEU A 109 6.44 -10.02 3.90
C LEU A 109 6.55 -8.50 3.72
N LYS A 110 7.49 -8.06 2.86
CA LYS A 110 7.49 -6.70 2.32
C LYS A 110 6.41 -6.58 1.24
N ALA A 111 5.37 -5.79 1.49
CA ALA A 111 4.29 -5.54 0.54
C ALA A 111 3.76 -4.11 0.65
N LEU A 112 3.49 -3.47 -0.50
CA LEU A 112 2.87 -2.14 -0.58
C LEU A 112 3.58 -1.04 0.25
N GLY A 113 4.90 -1.13 0.40
CA GLY A 113 5.68 -0.17 1.21
C GLY A 113 5.64 -0.44 2.72
N HIS A 114 5.02 -1.55 3.13
CA HIS A 114 4.97 -2.00 4.51
C HIS A 114 5.69 -3.34 4.68
N VAL A 115 6.04 -3.64 5.92
CA VAL A 115 6.51 -4.94 6.37
C VAL A 115 5.38 -5.55 7.20
N VAL A 116 4.82 -6.66 6.73
CA VAL A 116 3.76 -7.39 7.43
C VAL A 116 4.38 -8.61 8.10
N SER A 117 4.27 -8.71 9.43
CA SER A 117 4.87 -9.79 10.21
C SER A 117 3.91 -10.25 11.29
N GLY A 118 3.17 -11.35 11.03
CA GLY A 118 2.17 -11.92 11.93
C GLY A 118 1.18 -10.88 12.48
N LEU A 119 1.39 -10.48 13.73
CA LEU A 119 0.56 -9.52 14.47
C LEU A 119 0.92 -8.05 14.22
N SER A 120 1.90 -7.76 13.37
CA SER A 120 2.45 -6.42 13.22
C SER A 120 2.53 -5.92 11.78
N LEU A 121 2.36 -4.62 11.64
CA LEU A 121 2.49 -3.85 10.41
C LEU A 121 3.50 -2.73 10.65
N GLY A 122 4.64 -2.81 9.97
CA GLY A 122 5.70 -1.83 10.01
C GLY A 122 5.85 -1.09 8.69
N ILE A 123 6.66 -0.03 8.69
CA ILE A 123 7.10 0.63 7.46
C ILE A 123 8.31 -0.11 6.89
N ASP A 124 8.37 -0.22 5.56
CA ASP A 124 9.60 -0.65 4.89
C ASP A 124 10.72 0.38 5.09
N LYS A 125 11.72 0.03 5.92
CA LYS A 125 12.83 0.91 6.29
C LYS A 125 13.59 1.45 5.07
N ASP A 126 13.69 0.66 4.01
CA ASP A 126 14.34 1.06 2.76
C ASP A 126 13.64 2.27 2.12
N LYS A 127 12.31 2.37 2.28
CA LYS A 127 11.51 3.51 1.79
C LYS A 127 11.72 4.75 2.64
N VAL A 128 11.84 4.58 3.96
CA VAL A 128 12.13 5.68 4.88
C VAL A 128 13.52 6.23 4.62
N GLU A 129 14.52 5.36 4.56
CA GLU A 129 15.92 5.73 4.30
C GLU A 129 16.07 6.47 2.97
N ALA A 130 15.43 5.99 1.91
CA ALA A 130 15.44 6.67 0.61
C ALA A 130 14.90 8.12 0.68
N VAL A 131 13.97 8.41 1.60
CA VAL A 131 13.45 9.76 1.82
C VAL A 131 14.37 10.58 2.72
N LEU A 132 14.98 9.98 3.74
CA LEU A 132 15.97 10.64 4.61
C LEU A 132 17.22 11.08 3.83
N LEU A 133 17.64 10.30 2.84
CA LEU A 133 18.78 10.59 1.97
C LEU A 133 18.48 11.67 0.93
N LYS A 134 17.21 12.06 0.76
CA LYS A 134 16.83 13.05 -0.24
C LYS A 134 17.37 14.43 0.16
N PRO A 135 17.96 15.20 -0.78
CA PRO A 135 18.43 16.55 -0.48
C PRO A 135 17.29 17.44 -0.02
N ILE A 136 17.65 18.52 0.69
CA ILE A 136 16.70 19.52 1.21
C ILE A 136 15.76 19.96 0.08
N LEU A 137 14.45 19.91 0.37
CA LEU A 137 13.38 20.19 -0.58
C LEU A 137 13.44 21.67 -0.98
N LYS A 138 13.56 21.95 -2.28
CA LYS A 138 13.88 23.29 -2.81
C LYS A 138 12.67 24.06 -3.33
N ASN A 139 11.56 23.36 -3.56
CA ASN A 139 10.37 23.96 -4.15
C ASN A 139 9.08 23.34 -3.63
N LYS A 140 7.96 24.04 -3.88
CA LYS A 140 6.61 23.62 -3.46
C LYS A 140 6.23 22.22 -3.95
N LYS A 141 6.62 21.85 -5.18
CA LYS A 141 6.30 20.54 -5.77
C LYS A 141 7.00 19.40 -5.01
N GLU A 142 8.27 19.58 -4.67
CA GLU A 142 9.04 18.64 -3.86
C GLU A 142 8.48 18.52 -2.43
N MET A 143 8.10 19.64 -1.82
CA MET A 143 7.46 19.65 -0.50
C MET A 143 6.12 18.90 -0.50
N MET A 144 5.27 19.16 -1.49
CA MET A 144 3.99 18.45 -1.63
C MET A 144 4.19 16.95 -1.90
N SER A 145 5.22 16.58 -2.68
CA SER A 145 5.57 15.18 -2.90
C SER A 145 6.04 14.50 -1.61
N PHE A 146 6.83 15.19 -0.78
CA PHE A 146 7.25 14.69 0.53
C PHE A 146 6.07 14.55 1.49
N LEU A 147 5.20 15.56 1.57
CA LEU A 147 3.98 15.51 2.37
C LEU A 147 3.06 14.36 1.96
N GLY A 148 2.93 14.11 0.65
CA GLY A 148 2.19 12.95 0.14
C GLY A 148 2.78 11.63 0.62
N PHE A 149 4.11 11.49 0.60
CA PHE A 149 4.81 10.32 1.13
C PHE A 149 4.61 10.18 2.65
N ALA A 150 4.83 11.24 3.43
CA ALA A 150 4.70 11.19 4.88
C ALA A 150 3.24 10.92 5.31
N SER A 151 2.28 11.48 4.55
CA SER A 151 0.85 11.22 4.73
C SER A 151 0.47 9.77 4.48
N TYR A 152 1.13 9.08 3.54
CA TYR A 152 0.93 7.64 3.31
C TYR A 152 1.23 6.82 4.57
N TYR A 153 2.25 7.22 5.35
CA TYR A 153 2.65 6.54 6.58
C TYR A 153 2.11 7.19 7.85
N ARG A 154 1.16 8.13 7.76
CA ARG A 154 0.71 8.96 8.90
C ARG A 154 0.24 8.15 10.11
N GLN A 155 -0.28 6.93 9.92
CA GLN A 155 -0.71 6.05 11.02
C GLN A 155 0.45 5.60 11.91
N HIS A 156 1.66 5.52 11.36
CA HIS A 156 2.88 5.20 12.11
C HIS A 156 3.50 6.43 12.78
N LEU A 157 3.00 7.63 12.47
CA LEU A 157 3.59 8.90 12.88
C LEU A 157 2.68 9.57 13.92
N LYS A 158 3.11 9.51 15.18
CA LYS A 158 2.42 10.19 16.27
C LYS A 158 2.30 11.69 15.97
N ASP A 159 1.11 12.25 16.22
CA ASP A 159 0.82 13.68 16.07
C ASP A 159 1.13 14.26 14.68
N PHE A 160 0.97 13.44 13.62
CA PHE A 160 1.28 13.83 12.24
C PHE A 160 0.66 15.17 11.83
N ALA A 161 -0.57 15.47 12.27
CA ALA A 161 -1.23 16.74 11.96
C ALA A 161 -0.45 17.95 12.49
N ILE A 162 0.05 17.88 13.72
CA ILE A 162 0.85 18.95 14.36
C ILE A 162 2.19 19.08 13.64
N LEU A 163 2.84 17.96 13.35
CA LEU A 163 4.11 17.92 12.62
C LEU A 163 4.00 18.53 11.21
N ALA A 164 2.96 18.15 10.47
CA ALA A 164 2.74 18.55 9.09
C ALA A 164 2.16 19.97 8.94
N LYS A 165 1.49 20.53 9.96
CA LYS A 165 0.85 21.86 9.94
C LYS A 165 1.77 22.95 9.38
N SER A 166 2.98 22.98 9.91
CA SER A 166 4.00 23.95 9.55
C SER A 166 4.50 23.80 8.10
N LEU A 167 4.56 22.56 7.59
CA LEU A 167 4.95 22.25 6.22
C LEU A 167 3.83 22.63 5.24
N TYR A 168 2.57 22.36 5.58
CA TYR A 168 1.42 22.78 4.79
C TYR A 168 1.34 24.32 4.67
N ARG A 169 1.63 25.07 5.76
CA ARG A 169 1.66 26.53 5.73
C ARG A 169 2.71 27.09 4.77
N ILE A 170 3.91 26.49 4.73
CA ILE A 170 4.98 26.88 3.81
C ILE A 170 4.59 26.58 2.36
N CYS A 171 3.85 25.50 2.11
CA CYS A 171 3.35 25.21 0.76
C CYS A 171 2.30 26.23 0.28
N ASP A 172 1.55 26.85 1.18
CA ASP A 172 0.48 27.78 0.82
C ASP A 172 0.99 29.20 0.54
N GLN A 173 2.07 29.60 1.22
CA GLN A 173 2.67 30.92 1.12
C GLN A 173 3.85 30.94 0.11
N GLN A 174 4.14 32.08 -0.53
CA GLN A 174 5.36 32.27 -1.33
C GLN A 174 6.60 32.48 -0.42
N THR A 175 6.81 31.59 0.54
CA THR A 175 7.85 31.75 1.56
C THR A 175 9.17 31.12 1.09
N VAL A 176 10.28 31.79 1.41
CA VAL A 176 11.63 31.26 1.22
C VAL A 176 11.84 30.08 2.18
N PHE A 177 12.27 28.94 1.65
CA PHE A 177 12.44 27.67 2.38
C PHE A 177 13.65 27.73 3.33
N GLU A 178 13.50 28.30 4.53
CA GLU A 178 14.53 28.20 5.57
C GLU A 178 14.26 27.04 6.54
N ARG A 179 15.18 26.05 6.48
CA ARG A 179 15.46 24.93 7.41
C ARG A 179 14.36 23.88 7.64
N THR A 180 14.46 22.78 6.88
CA THR A 180 13.63 21.56 6.97
C THR A 180 14.23 20.44 7.86
N GLN A 181 15.41 20.64 8.45
CA GLN A 181 16.17 19.56 9.12
C GLN A 181 15.53 19.02 10.41
N GLU A 182 14.83 19.84 11.18
CA GLU A 182 14.24 19.39 12.46
C GLU A 182 12.99 18.52 12.29
N ARG A 183 12.35 18.54 11.11
CA ARG A 183 11.02 17.93 10.92
C ARG A 183 11.01 16.57 10.25
N ILE A 184 12.10 16.20 9.58
CA ILE A 184 12.27 14.87 8.96
C ILE A 184 12.51 13.78 10.04
N LYS A 185 12.97 14.16 11.24
CA LYS A 185 13.17 13.24 12.38
C LYS A 185 11.88 12.55 12.85
N ALA A 186 10.70 13.12 12.61
CA ALA A 186 9.46 12.43 12.96
C ALA A 186 9.26 11.13 12.18
N CYS A 187 9.75 11.04 10.93
CA CYS A 187 9.69 9.82 10.13
C CYS A 187 10.62 8.71 10.64
N THR A 188 11.64 9.05 11.46
CA THR A 188 12.56 8.05 12.04
C THR A 188 12.00 7.35 13.28
N GLU A 189 11.00 7.92 13.95
CA GLU A 189 10.35 7.36 15.15
C GLU A 189 9.04 6.62 14.81
N ALA A 190 8.98 5.99 13.64
CA ALA A 190 7.80 5.28 13.18
C ALA A 190 7.41 4.15 14.13
N THR A 191 6.18 4.19 14.63
CA THR A 191 5.65 3.18 15.54
C THR A 191 5.17 1.95 14.76
N LEU A 192 5.47 0.77 15.28
CA LEU A 192 4.93 -0.50 14.77
C LEU A 192 3.44 -0.58 15.11
N LEU A 193 2.61 -0.88 14.12
CA LEU A 193 1.17 -1.07 14.33
C LEU A 193 0.86 -2.54 14.58
N LEU A 194 -0.09 -2.82 15.46
CA LEU A 194 -0.69 -4.14 15.60
C LEU A 194 -1.76 -4.33 14.54
N MET A 195 -1.88 -5.55 14.04
CA MET A 195 -2.99 -5.94 13.18
C MET A 195 -4.28 -5.94 14.00
N PRO A 196 -5.38 -5.34 13.51
CA PRO A 196 -6.63 -5.30 14.25
C PRO A 196 -7.21 -6.70 14.41
N ASP A 197 -7.59 -7.06 15.64
CA ASP A 197 -8.43 -8.22 15.90
C ASP A 197 -9.87 -7.75 16.12
N TRP A 198 -10.77 -8.16 15.21
CA TRP A 198 -12.16 -7.72 15.23
C TRP A 198 -12.99 -8.37 16.33
N ASN A 199 -12.45 -9.38 17.04
CA ASN A 199 -13.15 -10.08 18.11
C ASN A 199 -12.88 -9.48 19.50
N ILE A 200 -11.96 -8.52 19.60
CA ILE A 200 -11.61 -7.85 20.86
C ILE A 200 -11.99 -6.36 20.82
N PRO A 201 -12.32 -5.75 21.96
CA PRO A 201 -12.67 -4.34 22.02
C PRO A 201 -11.51 -3.43 21.62
N PHE A 202 -11.83 -2.35 20.89
CA PHE A 202 -10.90 -1.25 20.63
C PHE A 202 -10.91 -0.24 21.78
N LYS A 203 -9.74 0.33 22.08
CA LYS A 203 -9.58 1.50 22.95
C LYS A 203 -9.28 2.71 22.08
N PHE A 204 -10.08 3.76 22.21
CA PHE A 204 -9.91 4.98 21.42
C PHE A 204 -9.49 6.13 22.32
N TYR A 205 -8.29 6.65 22.08
CA TYR A 205 -7.75 7.81 22.77
C TYR A 205 -7.84 9.02 21.86
N ILE A 206 -8.28 10.15 22.40
CA ILE A 206 -8.40 11.41 21.68
C ILE A 206 -7.82 12.50 22.57
N ASP A 207 -7.04 13.39 21.99
CA ASP A 207 -6.57 14.61 22.63
C ASP A 207 -6.63 15.78 21.64
N ALA A 208 -6.88 16.98 22.15
CA ALA A 208 -7.01 18.18 21.35
C ALA A 208 -6.33 19.36 22.03
N CYS A 209 -5.64 20.17 21.24
CA CYS A 209 -5.08 21.44 21.67
C CYS A 209 -5.43 22.54 20.67
N GLY A 210 -5.09 23.80 20.99
CA GLY A 210 -5.31 24.93 20.09
C GLY A 210 -4.61 24.77 18.73
N ASP A 211 -3.62 23.89 18.63
CA ASP A 211 -2.89 23.64 17.40
C ASP A 211 -3.42 22.51 16.53
N GLY A 212 -4.16 21.54 17.09
CA GLY A 212 -4.67 20.38 16.37
C GLY A 212 -5.39 19.33 17.23
N LEU A 213 -5.95 18.33 16.56
CA LEU A 213 -6.58 17.14 17.13
C LEU A 213 -5.71 15.93 16.83
N ALA A 214 -5.52 15.06 17.82
CA ALA A 214 -4.86 13.77 17.68
C ALA A 214 -5.78 12.67 18.21
N ALA A 215 -5.67 11.48 17.60
CA ALA A 215 -6.35 10.30 18.08
C ALA A 215 -5.48 9.07 17.84
N ALA A 216 -5.61 8.07 18.71
CA ALA A 216 -4.92 6.81 18.62
C ALA A 216 -5.89 5.67 18.93
N LEU A 217 -5.91 4.66 18.08
CA LEU A 217 -6.71 3.46 18.26
C LEU A 217 -5.80 2.33 18.74
N HIS A 218 -6.11 1.76 19.90
CA HIS A 218 -5.33 0.72 20.55
C HIS A 218 -6.16 -0.55 20.75
N GLN A 219 -5.46 -1.67 20.92
CA GLN A 219 -6.05 -2.94 21.37
C GLN A 219 -5.12 -3.64 22.37
N VAL A 220 -5.71 -4.41 23.27
CA VAL A 220 -4.95 -5.29 24.19
C VAL A 220 -4.93 -6.68 23.57
N GLN A 221 -3.78 -7.08 23.04
CA GLN A 221 -3.58 -8.38 22.39
C GLN A 221 -2.59 -9.21 23.20
N ILE A 222 -2.67 -10.55 23.10
CA ILE A 222 -1.69 -11.44 23.70
C ILE A 222 -0.47 -11.50 22.79
N ILE A 223 0.66 -11.00 23.27
CA ILE A 223 1.96 -11.02 22.59
C ILE A 223 2.94 -11.65 23.57
N ASP A 224 3.64 -12.70 23.13
CA ASP A 224 4.57 -13.48 23.97
C ASP A 224 3.94 -13.89 25.32
N ASP A 225 2.72 -14.44 25.25
CA ASP A 225 1.88 -14.88 26.37
C ASP A 225 1.52 -13.79 27.39
N LYS A 226 1.66 -12.52 27.02
CA LYS A 226 1.34 -11.37 27.88
C LYS A 226 0.31 -10.43 27.24
N PRO A 227 -0.69 -9.96 28.00
CA PRO A 227 -1.59 -8.92 27.52
C PRO A 227 -0.81 -7.62 27.34
N THR A 228 -0.69 -7.19 26.10
CA THR A 228 0.06 -6.00 25.71
C THR A 228 -0.88 -5.05 24.98
N GLU A 229 -0.96 -3.82 25.46
CA GLU A 229 -1.67 -2.76 24.73
C GLU A 229 -0.76 -2.18 23.66
N GLY A 230 -1.21 -2.24 22.40
CA GLY A 230 -0.48 -1.68 21.27
C GLY A 230 -1.35 -0.83 20.36
N LEU A 231 -0.68 0.04 19.61
CA LEU A 231 -1.29 0.93 18.62
C LEU A 231 -1.72 0.12 17.40
N VAL A 232 -2.96 0.31 16.93
CA VAL A 232 -3.52 -0.30 15.72
C VAL A 232 -3.63 0.72 14.59
N CYS A 233 -3.97 1.98 14.92
CA CYS A 233 -4.12 3.08 13.96
C CYS A 233 -3.91 4.45 14.62
#